data_AF-A0A183UX78-F1
#
_entry.id   AF-A0A183UX78-F1
#
_cell.length_a   1.000
_cell.length_b   1.000
_cell.length_c   1.000
_cell.angle_alpha   90.00
_cell.angle_beta   90.00
_cell.angle_gamma   90.00
#
_symmetry.space_group_name_H-M   'P 1'
#
loop_
_entity.id
_entity.type
_entity.pdbx_description
1 polymer ?
#
loop_
_entity_poly.entity_id
_entity_poly.type
_entity_poly.pdbx_seq_one_letter_code
_entity_poly.pdbx_strand_id
1 'polypeptide(L)'
;MCMSKADAQKTVFSWVECGLTSSLSEIRVRTLQGILFLLQAVSHDDLKSVLPFIHSFITSELQLRRPGADTANMNVELESTEYETMLWTVGFFFCDNPLFSTENFKATFFDLVCESFTSLLTPVWLMNLLTSGIERLVVSSRIYILSFNRIAIQMLGNYFSMSSKFVFSLRIVIACLYHGMEEGTVLRAGLEPYDPRLHLMEQHPTIFKILAEGAEEDVNRLLRVLPYMLIDSLNQSEIINSILKELIHRYPHRSHPRPIAIFSIIHHWFSVLHSRETESVVLDWTLNGLDSFKYVTDAAVFRFYVSAFLCSSAPNPSIANLFYVIVGRRPEATWLDNYWFTFTVRSLLLRLDDEARSKLRTSMEKYIKNGVEYSDAERVRNYPTI
;
A
#
# COMPACT_ATOMS: atom_id res chain seq x y z
N MET A 1 -49.07 -26.38 20.56
CA MET A 1 -48.40 -27.30 19.62
C MET A 1 -47.01 -26.75 19.35
N CYS A 2 -45.95 -27.45 19.76
CA CYS A 2 -44.60 -27.08 19.30
C CYS A 2 -44.51 -27.40 17.81
N MET A 3 -44.24 -26.40 16.98
CA MET A 3 -43.88 -26.61 15.57
C MET A 3 -42.71 -27.59 15.50
N SER A 4 -42.77 -28.56 14.59
CA SER A 4 -41.63 -29.41 14.34
C SER A 4 -40.50 -28.59 13.72
N LYS A 5 -39.25 -29.00 13.96
CA LYS A 5 -38.07 -28.32 13.42
C LYS A 5 -38.11 -28.23 11.88
N ALA A 6 -38.61 -29.26 11.22
CA ALA A 6 -38.77 -29.29 9.77
C ALA A 6 -39.86 -28.33 9.27
N ASP A 7 -40.95 -28.16 10.02
CA ASP A 7 -42.01 -27.20 9.67
C ASP A 7 -41.50 -25.77 9.83
N ALA A 8 -40.73 -25.49 10.88
CA ALA A 8 -40.10 -24.18 11.08
C ALA A 8 -39.15 -23.82 9.92
N GLN A 9 -38.32 -24.76 9.45
CA GLN A 9 -37.43 -24.55 8.30
C GLN A 9 -38.20 -24.22 7.02
N LYS A 10 -39.29 -24.94 6.75
CA LYS A 10 -40.14 -24.68 5.57
C LYS A 10 -40.80 -23.31 5.66
N THR A 11 -41.28 -22.92 6.84
CA THR A 11 -41.86 -21.58 7.06
C THR A 11 -40.82 -20.50 6.81
N VAL A 12 -39.61 -20.64 7.35
CA VAL A 12 -38.51 -19.70 7.11
C VAL A 12 -38.14 -19.62 5.63
N PHE A 13 -38.02 -20.76 4.95
CA PHE A 13 -37.77 -20.79 3.50
C PHE A 13 -38.83 -20.02 2.73
N SER A 14 -40.11 -20.28 3.01
CA SER A 14 -41.23 -19.62 2.33
C SER A 14 -41.24 -18.10 2.57
N TRP A 15 -40.91 -17.65 3.77
CA TRP A 15 -40.80 -16.21 4.07
C TRP A 15 -39.63 -15.56 3.35
N VAL A 16 -38.47 -16.23 3.30
CA VAL A 16 -37.29 -15.75 2.58
C VAL A 16 -37.58 -15.67 1.07
N GLU A 17 -38.18 -16.71 0.50
CA GLU A 17 -38.54 -16.76 -0.92
C GLU A 17 -39.53 -15.65 -1.27
N CYS A 18 -40.62 -15.51 -0.50
CA CYS A 18 -41.63 -14.48 -0.71
C CYS A 18 -41.06 -13.06 -0.55
N GLY A 19 -40.17 -12.86 0.43
CA GLY A 19 -39.54 -11.56 0.70
C GLY A 19 -38.57 -11.14 -0.40
N LEU A 20 -37.71 -12.06 -0.87
CA LEU A 20 -36.71 -11.78 -1.91
C LEU A 20 -37.32 -11.65 -3.31
N THR A 21 -38.39 -12.39 -3.60
CA THR A 21 -39.10 -12.30 -4.90
C THR A 21 -40.12 -11.17 -4.99
N SER A 22 -40.36 -10.45 -3.89
CA SER A 22 -41.25 -9.27 -3.86
C SER A 22 -40.85 -8.22 -4.90
N SER A 23 -41.80 -7.48 -5.46
CA SER A 23 -41.51 -6.34 -6.34
C SER A 23 -41.02 -5.10 -5.57
N LEU A 24 -41.21 -5.05 -4.25
CA LEU A 24 -40.85 -3.91 -3.41
C LEU A 24 -39.42 -4.05 -2.88
N SER A 25 -38.54 -3.12 -3.27
CA SER A 25 -37.13 -3.10 -2.85
C SER A 25 -36.95 -3.04 -1.32
N GLU A 26 -37.81 -2.30 -0.61
CA GLU A 26 -37.76 -2.24 0.86
C GLU A 26 -37.97 -3.61 1.50
N ILE A 27 -38.92 -4.41 1.00
CA ILE A 27 -39.18 -5.76 1.51
C ILE A 27 -37.96 -6.66 1.26
N ARG A 28 -37.32 -6.54 0.08
CA ARG A 28 -36.09 -7.28 -0.21
C ARG A 28 -34.96 -6.89 0.73
N VAL A 29 -34.76 -5.60 0.99
CA VAL A 29 -33.76 -5.09 1.95
C VAL A 29 -33.98 -5.66 3.35
N ARG A 30 -35.22 -5.60 3.87
CA ARG A 30 -35.54 -6.14 5.19
C ARG A 30 -35.36 -7.65 5.26
N THR A 31 -35.67 -8.35 4.17
CA THR A 31 -35.47 -9.80 4.07
C THR A 31 -33.98 -10.14 4.10
N LEU A 32 -33.13 -9.42 3.37
CA LEU A 32 -31.66 -9.57 3.41
C LEU A 32 -31.09 -9.28 4.81
N GLN A 33 -31.60 -8.26 5.50
CA GLN A 33 -31.24 -7.99 6.90
C GLN A 33 -31.64 -9.15 7.82
N GLY A 34 -32.86 -9.67 7.64
CA GLY A 34 -33.34 -10.85 8.37
C GLY A 34 -32.46 -12.08 8.14
N ILE A 35 -31.99 -12.30 6.91
CA ILE A 35 -31.06 -13.38 6.58
C ILE A 35 -29.75 -13.25 7.38
N LEU A 36 -29.18 -12.04 7.50
CA LEU A 36 -27.96 -11.84 8.31
C LEU A 36 -28.20 -12.23 9.78
N PHE A 37 -29.34 -11.84 10.36
CA PHE A 37 -29.68 -12.24 11.73
C PHE A 37 -29.86 -13.75 11.88
N LEU A 38 -30.50 -14.40 10.89
CA LEU A 38 -30.64 -15.85 10.89
C LEU A 38 -29.28 -16.55 10.84
N LEU A 39 -28.38 -16.10 9.96
CA LEU A 39 -27.04 -16.69 9.83
C LEU A 39 -26.18 -16.50 11.08
N GLN A 40 -26.41 -15.44 11.86
CA GLN A 40 -25.71 -15.20 13.12
C GLN A 40 -26.29 -16.00 14.29
N ALA A 41 -27.59 -16.27 14.29
CA ALA A 41 -28.29 -16.87 15.43
C ALA A 41 -28.55 -18.38 15.29
N VAL A 42 -28.58 -18.92 14.08
CA VAL A 42 -29.05 -20.28 13.78
C VAL A 42 -27.92 -21.14 13.22
N SER A 43 -27.93 -22.44 13.55
CA SER A 43 -26.90 -23.38 13.10
C SER A 43 -26.96 -23.66 11.60
N HIS A 44 -25.83 -24.02 10.98
CA HIS A 44 -25.77 -24.37 9.56
C HIS A 44 -26.76 -25.49 9.16
N ASP A 45 -26.84 -26.55 9.98
CA ASP A 45 -27.72 -27.68 9.70
C ASP A 45 -29.19 -27.27 9.62
N ASP A 46 -29.54 -26.20 10.34
CA ASP A 46 -30.89 -25.69 10.40
C ASP A 46 -31.25 -24.81 9.20
N LEU A 47 -30.25 -24.24 8.53
CA LEU A 47 -30.43 -23.37 7.37
C LEU A 47 -30.08 -24.03 6.03
N LYS A 48 -29.56 -25.26 6.04
CA LYS A 48 -29.02 -25.95 4.86
C LYS A 48 -29.96 -26.00 3.65
N SER A 49 -31.27 -26.07 3.86
CA SER A 49 -32.28 -26.05 2.78
C SER A 49 -32.48 -24.68 2.14
N VAL A 50 -32.21 -23.60 2.88
CA VAL A 50 -32.42 -22.21 2.45
C VAL A 50 -31.19 -21.65 1.73
N LEU A 51 -29.99 -22.07 2.13
CA LEU A 51 -28.72 -21.56 1.60
C LEU A 51 -28.61 -21.62 0.06
N PRO A 52 -28.96 -22.71 -0.64
CA PRO A 52 -28.82 -22.77 -2.11
C PRO A 52 -29.67 -21.72 -2.83
N PHE A 53 -30.88 -21.46 -2.33
CA PHE A 53 -31.76 -20.43 -2.89
C PHE A 53 -31.15 -19.03 -2.71
N ILE A 54 -30.68 -18.72 -1.50
CA ILE A 54 -30.06 -17.42 -1.23
C ILE A 54 -28.79 -17.23 -2.07
N HIS A 55 -27.92 -18.25 -2.17
CA HIS A 55 -26.72 -18.19 -2.99
C HIS A 55 -27.03 -17.87 -4.45
N SER A 56 -28.00 -18.59 -5.04
CA SER A 56 -28.41 -18.38 -6.43
C SER A 56 -29.02 -17.00 -6.63
N PHE A 57 -29.83 -16.53 -5.68
CA PHE A 57 -30.47 -15.21 -5.74
C PHE A 57 -29.43 -14.08 -5.70
N ILE A 58 -28.48 -14.14 -4.77
CA ILE A 58 -27.43 -13.11 -4.64
C ILE A 58 -26.58 -13.06 -5.90
N THR A 59 -26.13 -14.21 -6.42
CA THR A 59 -25.29 -14.22 -7.63
C THR A 59 -26.05 -13.71 -8.84
N SER A 60 -27.31 -14.09 -9.05
CA SER A 60 -28.11 -13.60 -10.17
C SER A 60 -28.34 -12.09 -10.08
N GLU A 61 -28.69 -11.58 -8.90
CA GLU A 61 -28.98 -10.15 -8.70
C GLU A 61 -27.72 -9.28 -8.88
N LEU A 62 -26.57 -9.73 -8.39
CA LEU A 62 -25.29 -9.03 -8.58
C LEU A 62 -24.79 -9.12 -10.03
N GLN A 63 -25.01 -10.25 -10.73
CA GLN A 63 -24.71 -10.38 -12.15
C GLN A 63 -25.51 -9.41 -13.01
N LEU A 64 -26.78 -9.22 -12.68
CA LEU A 64 -27.67 -8.27 -13.34
C LEU A 64 -27.18 -6.82 -13.23
N ARG A 65 -26.55 -6.49 -12.08
CA ARG A 65 -26.18 -5.12 -11.68
C ARG A 65 -24.70 -4.82 -11.88
N ARG A 66 -23.99 -5.64 -12.67
CA ARG A 66 -22.56 -5.44 -12.94
C ARG A 66 -22.27 -4.05 -13.54
N PRO A 67 -21.20 -3.36 -13.13
CA PRO A 67 -20.82 -2.08 -13.71
C PRO A 67 -20.53 -2.22 -15.22
N GLY A 68 -21.39 -1.64 -16.07
CA GLY A 68 -21.30 -1.72 -17.54
C GLY A 68 -22.31 -2.64 -18.21
N ALA A 69 -23.23 -3.26 -17.47
CA ALA A 69 -24.36 -3.97 -18.05
C ALA A 69 -25.34 -3.00 -18.74
N ASP A 70 -25.95 -3.44 -19.86
CA ASP A 70 -26.92 -2.66 -20.63
C ASP A 70 -28.16 -2.32 -19.78
N THR A 71 -28.20 -1.10 -19.26
CA THR A 71 -29.32 -0.55 -18.48
C THR A 71 -30.60 -0.35 -19.29
N ALA A 72 -30.53 -0.51 -20.62
CA ALA A 72 -31.63 -0.27 -21.55
C ALA A 72 -32.78 -1.30 -21.46
N ASN A 73 -32.51 -2.52 -20.96
CA ASN A 73 -33.52 -3.59 -20.84
C ASN A 73 -34.02 -3.81 -19.41
N MET A 74 -33.60 -2.97 -18.49
CA MET A 74 -33.93 -3.12 -17.08
C MET A 74 -34.96 -2.07 -16.68
N ASN A 75 -36.16 -2.52 -16.32
CA ASN A 75 -37.07 -1.77 -15.44
C ASN A 75 -36.47 -1.69 -14.02
N VAL A 76 -35.19 -1.35 -13.90
CA VAL A 76 -34.56 -0.97 -12.65
C VAL A 76 -35.02 0.46 -12.43
N GLU A 77 -36.24 0.59 -11.92
CA GLU A 77 -36.58 1.76 -11.09
C GLU A 77 -35.40 1.96 -10.16
N LEU A 78 -34.63 3.02 -10.36
CA LEU A 78 -33.49 3.49 -9.55
C LEU A 78 -33.40 2.78 -8.18
N GLU A 79 -32.94 1.53 -8.16
CA GLU A 79 -33.10 0.70 -6.96
C GLU A 79 -32.15 1.28 -5.93
N SER A 80 -32.60 1.32 -4.67
CA SER A 80 -31.88 2.04 -3.63
C SER A 80 -30.44 1.52 -3.51
N THR A 81 -29.48 2.44 -3.38
CA THR A 81 -28.09 2.10 -3.03
C THR A 81 -28.01 1.19 -1.80
N GLU A 82 -29.00 1.26 -0.93
CA GLU A 82 -29.18 0.40 0.23
C GLU A 82 -29.41 -1.08 -0.15
N TYR A 83 -30.24 -1.36 -1.15
CA TYR A 83 -30.49 -2.73 -1.63
C TYR A 83 -29.22 -3.38 -2.18
N GLU A 84 -28.51 -2.66 -3.05
CA GLU A 84 -27.27 -3.16 -3.62
C GLU A 84 -26.20 -3.36 -2.53
N THR A 85 -26.08 -2.40 -1.61
CA THR A 85 -25.19 -2.52 -0.44
C THR A 85 -25.50 -3.76 0.39
N MET A 86 -26.77 -4.08 0.61
CA MET A 86 -27.18 -5.27 1.35
C MET A 86 -26.84 -6.56 0.60
N LEU A 87 -27.04 -6.63 -0.72
CA LEU A 87 -26.65 -7.80 -1.53
C LEU A 87 -25.15 -8.12 -1.38
N TRP A 88 -24.29 -7.11 -1.57
CA TRP A 88 -22.85 -7.24 -1.39
C TRP A 88 -22.48 -7.64 0.04
N THR A 89 -23.12 -7.03 1.04
CA THR A 89 -22.85 -7.33 2.47
C THR A 89 -23.16 -8.78 2.81
N VAL A 90 -24.31 -9.30 2.36
CA VAL A 90 -24.68 -10.71 2.57
C VAL A 90 -23.70 -11.63 1.83
N GLY A 91 -23.30 -11.28 0.61
CA GLY A 91 -22.29 -12.05 -0.15
C GLY A 91 -20.94 -12.13 0.56
N PHE A 92 -20.42 -11.00 1.05
CA PHE A 92 -19.19 -10.97 1.85
C PHE A 92 -19.33 -11.80 3.13
N PHE A 93 -20.48 -11.74 3.81
CA PHE A 93 -20.73 -12.54 5.00
C PHE A 93 -20.67 -14.05 4.73
N PHE A 94 -21.21 -14.52 3.60
CA PHE A 94 -21.10 -15.93 3.19
C PHE A 94 -19.65 -16.33 2.92
N CYS A 95 -18.89 -15.51 2.20
CA CYS A 95 -17.47 -15.80 1.94
C CYS A 95 -16.63 -15.81 3.22
N ASP A 96 -16.93 -14.92 4.17
CA ASP A 96 -16.29 -14.82 5.49
C ASP A 96 -16.55 -16.07 6.35
N ASN A 97 -17.74 -16.67 6.22
CA ASN A 97 -18.17 -17.81 7.03
C ASN A 97 -18.22 -19.11 6.19
N PRO A 98 -17.13 -19.91 6.17
CA PRO A 98 -17.05 -21.07 5.28
C PRO A 98 -18.10 -22.14 5.52
N LEU A 99 -18.68 -22.19 6.72
CA LEU A 99 -19.76 -23.14 7.06
C LEU A 99 -21.02 -22.91 6.24
N PHE A 100 -21.35 -21.66 5.90
CA PHE A 100 -22.60 -21.32 5.24
C PHE A 100 -22.48 -21.21 3.72
N SER A 101 -21.28 -21.30 3.16
CA SER A 101 -21.02 -21.00 1.75
C SER A 101 -20.50 -22.21 0.98
N THR A 102 -21.08 -22.45 -0.19
CA THR A 102 -20.58 -23.47 -1.14
C THR A 102 -19.36 -22.95 -1.90
N GLU A 103 -18.47 -23.84 -2.35
CA GLU A 103 -17.30 -23.45 -3.14
C GLU A 103 -17.69 -22.76 -4.46
N ASN A 104 -18.76 -23.24 -5.11
CA ASN A 104 -19.28 -22.62 -6.33
C ASN A 104 -19.75 -21.18 -6.11
N PHE A 105 -20.43 -20.90 -4.99
CA PHE A 105 -20.82 -19.54 -4.63
C PHE A 105 -19.59 -18.67 -4.40
N LYS A 106 -18.60 -19.16 -3.63
CA LYS A 106 -17.37 -18.40 -3.35
C LYS A 106 -16.63 -18.04 -4.62
N ALA A 107 -16.45 -18.98 -5.54
CA ALA A 107 -15.78 -18.72 -6.82
C ALA A 107 -16.53 -17.66 -7.64
N THR A 108 -17.85 -17.83 -7.81
CA THR A 108 -18.68 -16.89 -8.58
C THR A 108 -18.70 -15.49 -7.95
N PHE A 109 -18.85 -15.40 -6.63
CA PHE A 109 -18.85 -14.14 -5.92
C PHE A 109 -17.47 -13.47 -5.95
N PHE A 110 -16.40 -14.26 -5.83
CA PHE A 110 -15.04 -13.77 -5.96
C PHE A 110 -14.84 -13.13 -7.34
N ASP A 111 -15.20 -13.80 -8.43
CA ASP A 111 -15.10 -13.26 -9.79
C ASP A 111 -15.89 -11.95 -9.95
N LEU A 112 -17.11 -11.90 -9.39
CA LEU A 112 -17.93 -10.68 -9.37
C LEU A 112 -17.25 -9.51 -8.65
N VAL A 113 -16.62 -9.76 -7.50
CA VAL A 113 -15.86 -8.74 -6.76
C VAL A 113 -14.69 -8.25 -7.61
N CYS A 114 -13.98 -9.16 -8.27
CA CYS A 114 -12.82 -8.83 -9.10
C CYS A 114 -13.21 -8.00 -10.33
N GLU A 115 -14.24 -8.41 -11.06
CA GLU A 115 -14.80 -7.68 -12.20
C GLU A 115 -15.29 -6.28 -11.78
N SER A 116 -16.03 -6.21 -10.68
CA SER A 116 -16.55 -4.94 -10.17
C SER A 116 -15.42 -4.02 -9.69
N PHE A 117 -14.39 -4.56 -9.03
CA PHE A 117 -13.25 -3.75 -8.58
C PHE A 117 -12.40 -3.23 -9.74
N THR A 118 -12.29 -4.00 -10.84
CA THR A 118 -11.48 -3.64 -12.01
C THR A 118 -12.23 -2.76 -13.03
N SER A 119 -13.56 -2.77 -13.05
CA SER A 119 -14.37 -1.96 -13.98
C SER A 119 -14.24 -0.45 -13.77
N LEU A 120 -14.06 0.31 -14.86
CA LEU A 120 -13.94 1.78 -14.86
C LEU A 120 -15.20 2.50 -14.36
N LEU A 121 -16.36 1.85 -14.50
CA LEU A 121 -17.68 2.43 -14.22
C LEU A 121 -18.11 2.28 -12.76
N THR A 122 -17.30 1.63 -11.94
CA THR A 122 -17.65 1.32 -10.55
C THR A 122 -17.68 2.59 -9.70
N PRO A 123 -18.83 2.92 -9.08
CA PRO A 123 -18.97 4.13 -8.29
C PRO A 123 -18.16 4.08 -6.98
N VAL A 124 -17.81 5.24 -6.45
CA VAL A 124 -16.97 5.38 -5.25
C VAL A 124 -17.59 4.72 -4.02
N TRP A 125 -18.91 4.78 -3.86
CA TRP A 125 -19.61 4.13 -2.73
C TRP A 125 -19.41 2.61 -2.78
N LEU A 126 -19.49 2.00 -3.96
CA LEU A 126 -19.30 0.57 -4.16
C LEU A 126 -17.83 0.19 -3.97
N MET A 127 -16.90 1.02 -4.47
CA MET A 127 -15.46 0.81 -4.22
C MET A 127 -15.12 0.79 -2.72
N ASN A 128 -15.72 1.67 -1.91
CA ASN A 128 -15.54 1.65 -0.45
C ASN A 128 -16.05 0.35 0.18
N LEU A 129 -17.23 -0.11 -0.24
CA LEU A 129 -17.84 -1.35 0.23
C LEU A 129 -17.01 -2.57 -0.15
N LEU A 130 -16.65 -2.69 -1.45
CA LEU A 130 -15.80 -3.77 -1.97
C LEU A 130 -14.46 -3.81 -1.25
N THR A 131 -13.80 -2.67 -1.09
CA THR A 131 -12.50 -2.60 -0.39
C THR A 131 -12.61 -3.07 1.06
N SER A 132 -13.63 -2.62 1.78
CA SER A 132 -13.82 -3.02 3.19
C SER A 132 -14.20 -4.50 3.32
N GLY A 133 -14.98 -5.03 2.38
CA GLY A 133 -15.30 -6.45 2.30
C GLY A 133 -14.08 -7.31 1.96
N ILE A 134 -13.25 -6.88 1.00
CA ILE A 134 -11.99 -7.54 0.64
C ILE A 134 -11.02 -7.55 1.83
N GLU A 135 -10.82 -6.42 2.50
CA GLU A 135 -9.97 -6.33 3.70
C GLU A 135 -10.41 -7.34 4.77
N ARG A 136 -11.73 -7.43 5.02
CA ARG A 136 -12.27 -8.41 5.96
C ARG A 136 -11.99 -9.84 5.53
N LEU A 137 -12.24 -10.19 4.26
CA LEU A 137 -11.96 -11.53 3.74
C LEU A 137 -10.48 -11.89 3.83
N VAL A 138 -9.59 -10.94 3.49
CA VAL A 138 -8.14 -11.09 3.60
C VAL A 138 -7.75 -11.39 5.03
N VAL A 139 -8.24 -10.62 6.01
CA VAL A 139 -7.94 -10.82 7.44
C VAL A 139 -8.54 -12.12 7.99
N SER A 140 -9.69 -12.56 7.46
CA SER A 140 -10.34 -13.78 7.93
C SER A 140 -9.70 -15.07 7.40
N SER A 141 -9.09 -15.05 6.20
CA SER A 141 -8.50 -16.26 5.64
C SER A 141 -7.40 -16.01 4.60
N ARG A 142 -6.27 -16.74 4.77
CA ARG A 142 -5.14 -16.80 3.84
C ARG A 142 -5.49 -17.01 2.38
N ILE A 143 -6.55 -17.77 2.10
CA ILE A 143 -6.90 -18.21 0.73
C ILE A 143 -7.15 -17.02 -0.21
N TYR A 144 -7.51 -15.87 0.34
CA TYR A 144 -7.86 -14.68 -0.40
C TYR A 144 -6.67 -13.75 -0.68
N ILE A 145 -5.57 -13.87 0.07
CA ILE A 145 -4.43 -12.94 0.04
C ILE A 145 -3.84 -12.83 -1.37
N LEU A 146 -3.43 -13.96 -1.95
CA LEU A 146 -2.71 -13.97 -3.22
C LEU A 146 -3.56 -13.36 -4.35
N SER A 147 -4.82 -13.76 -4.44
CA SER A 147 -5.72 -13.35 -5.51
C SER A 147 -6.08 -11.87 -5.42
N PHE A 148 -6.43 -11.37 -4.23
CA PHE A 148 -6.72 -9.94 -4.06
C PHE A 148 -5.46 -9.06 -4.15
N ASN A 149 -4.30 -9.56 -3.71
CA ASN A 149 -3.04 -8.84 -3.89
C ASN A 149 -2.74 -8.66 -5.39
N ARG A 150 -2.89 -9.71 -6.22
CA ARG A 150 -2.70 -9.61 -7.67
C ARG A 150 -3.58 -8.54 -8.32
N ILE A 151 -4.85 -8.47 -7.93
CA ILE A 151 -5.80 -7.47 -8.46
C ILE A 151 -5.42 -6.06 -8.01
N ALA A 152 -5.08 -5.89 -6.73
CA ALA A 152 -4.65 -4.60 -6.21
C ALA A 152 -3.37 -4.12 -6.90
N ILE A 153 -2.42 -5.02 -7.15
CA ILE A 153 -1.20 -4.77 -7.92
C ILE A 153 -1.50 -4.37 -9.35
N GLN A 154 -2.39 -5.10 -10.04
CA GLN A 154 -2.80 -4.76 -11.40
C GLN A 154 -3.38 -3.33 -11.45
N MET A 155 -4.19 -2.97 -10.46
CA MET A 155 -4.76 -1.62 -10.36
C MET A 155 -3.71 -0.55 -10.05
N LEU A 156 -2.73 -0.83 -9.19
CA LEU A 156 -1.59 0.06 -8.94
C LEU A 156 -0.72 0.23 -10.20
N GLY A 157 -0.48 -0.83 -10.97
CA GLY A 157 0.22 -0.77 -12.25
C GLY A 157 -0.52 0.12 -13.26
N ASN A 158 -1.85 0.11 -13.21
CA ASN A 158 -2.73 0.95 -14.01
C ASN A 158 -3.04 2.32 -13.39
N TYR A 159 -2.27 2.78 -12.39
CA TYR A 159 -2.51 4.05 -11.71
C TYR A 159 -2.71 5.23 -12.67
N PHE A 160 -1.89 5.33 -13.73
CA PHE A 160 -1.94 6.44 -14.67
C PHE A 160 -3.18 6.42 -15.59
N SER A 161 -3.86 5.29 -15.71
CA SER A 161 -5.16 5.18 -16.40
C SER A 161 -6.35 5.23 -15.44
N MET A 162 -6.18 4.79 -14.20
CA MET A 162 -7.25 4.62 -13.20
C MET A 162 -6.86 5.17 -11.81
N SER A 163 -6.47 6.44 -11.75
CA SER A 163 -5.97 7.07 -10.51
C SER A 163 -7.01 7.07 -9.38
N SER A 164 -8.30 7.15 -9.69
CA SER A 164 -9.39 7.08 -8.71
C SER A 164 -9.39 5.81 -7.86
N LYS A 165 -8.77 4.72 -8.34
CA LYS A 165 -8.72 3.44 -7.64
C LYS A 165 -7.51 3.29 -6.72
N PHE A 166 -6.55 4.19 -6.81
CA PHE A 166 -5.27 4.11 -6.11
C PHE A 166 -5.41 3.82 -4.61
N VAL A 167 -6.22 4.63 -3.92
CA VAL A 167 -6.39 4.54 -2.47
C VAL A 167 -6.98 3.19 -2.06
N PHE A 168 -7.90 2.65 -2.84
CA PHE A 168 -8.53 1.35 -2.60
C PHE A 168 -7.54 0.21 -2.83
N SER A 169 -6.77 0.28 -3.91
CA SER A 169 -5.75 -0.73 -4.21
C SER A 169 -4.63 -0.72 -3.17
N LEU A 170 -4.17 0.46 -2.74
CA LEU A 170 -3.17 0.60 -1.70
C LEU A 170 -3.63 -0.01 -0.37
N ARG A 171 -4.89 0.23 0.02
CA ARG A 171 -5.51 -0.38 1.20
C ARG A 171 -5.48 -1.91 1.16
N ILE A 172 -5.86 -2.52 0.04
CA ILE A 172 -5.83 -3.98 -0.13
C ILE A 172 -4.39 -4.51 -0.07
N VAL A 173 -3.42 -3.84 -0.73
CA VAL A 173 -2.00 -4.24 -0.65
C VAL A 173 -1.51 -4.23 0.79
N ILE A 174 -1.85 -3.21 1.57
CA ILE A 174 -1.49 -3.12 2.99
C ILE A 174 -2.10 -4.27 3.79
N ALA A 175 -3.40 -4.54 3.62
CA ALA A 175 -4.08 -5.63 4.31
C ALA A 175 -3.45 -6.99 3.98
N CYS A 176 -3.17 -7.25 2.69
CA CYS A 176 -2.50 -8.47 2.24
C CYS A 176 -1.07 -8.60 2.79
N LEU A 177 -0.31 -7.49 2.82
CA LEU A 177 1.06 -7.47 3.33
C LEU A 177 1.10 -7.84 4.82
N TYR A 178 0.38 -7.09 5.66
CA TYR A 178 0.45 -7.28 7.11
C TYR A 178 -0.16 -8.61 7.55
N HIS A 179 -1.30 -9.01 6.98
CA HIS A 179 -1.88 -10.31 7.30
C HIS A 179 -1.00 -11.46 6.79
N GLY A 180 -0.42 -11.34 5.60
CA GLY A 180 0.54 -12.30 5.07
C GLY A 180 1.80 -12.43 5.93
N MET A 181 2.26 -11.35 6.55
CA MET A 181 3.38 -11.36 7.50
C MET A 181 3.03 -12.08 8.81
N GLU A 182 1.83 -11.83 9.37
CA GLU A 182 1.36 -12.53 10.57
C GLU A 182 1.26 -14.05 10.33
N GLU A 183 0.60 -14.46 9.24
CA GLU A 183 0.41 -15.88 8.94
C GLU A 183 1.67 -16.58 8.42
N GLY A 184 2.62 -15.85 7.83
CA GLY A 184 3.92 -16.40 7.40
C GLY A 184 4.73 -17.00 8.56
N THR A 185 4.44 -16.58 9.80
CA THR A 185 5.03 -17.17 11.00
C THR A 185 4.44 -18.55 11.37
N VAL A 186 3.24 -18.85 10.87
CA VAL A 186 2.50 -20.09 11.15
C VAL A 186 2.60 -21.02 9.93
N LEU A 187 3.58 -21.93 9.94
CA LEU A 187 3.73 -22.96 8.92
C LEU A 187 2.48 -23.85 8.86
N ARG A 188 1.58 -23.59 7.89
CA ARG A 188 0.46 -24.48 7.56
C ARG A 188 0.77 -25.23 6.27
N ALA A 189 0.82 -26.55 6.35
CA ALA A 189 1.04 -27.43 5.20
C ALA A 189 -0.16 -27.38 4.23
N GLY A 190 0.11 -27.25 2.93
CA GLY A 190 -0.89 -27.46 1.85
C GLY A 190 -1.37 -26.21 1.10
N LEU A 191 -0.88 -25.01 1.41
CA LEU A 191 -1.17 -23.79 0.65
C LEU A 191 0.08 -23.32 -0.12
N GLU A 192 -0.11 -22.66 -1.27
CA GLU A 192 1.01 -22.08 -2.03
C GLU A 192 1.86 -21.15 -1.12
N PRO A 193 3.20 -21.18 -1.27
CA PRO A 193 4.07 -20.32 -0.48
C PRO A 193 3.87 -18.86 -0.90
N TYR A 194 3.05 -18.13 -0.13
CA TYR A 194 2.96 -16.68 -0.23
C TYR A 194 4.05 -16.05 0.64
N ASP A 195 5.08 -15.48 0.00
CA ASP A 195 6.06 -14.63 0.66
C ASP A 195 5.66 -13.14 0.50
N PRO A 196 5.11 -12.50 1.54
CA PRO A 196 4.68 -11.10 1.47
C PRO A 196 5.83 -10.14 1.11
N ARG A 197 7.06 -10.46 1.52
CA ARG A 197 8.24 -9.59 1.28
C ARG A 197 8.63 -9.59 -0.19
N LEU A 198 8.68 -10.77 -0.79
CA LEU A 198 8.99 -10.91 -2.22
C LEU A 198 7.98 -10.13 -3.07
N HIS A 199 6.69 -10.26 -2.76
CA HIS A 199 5.64 -9.54 -3.49
C HIS A 199 5.78 -8.03 -3.33
N LEU A 200 6.08 -7.53 -2.13
CA LEU A 200 6.32 -6.10 -1.93
C LEU A 200 7.52 -5.60 -2.76
N MET A 201 8.61 -6.37 -2.78
CA MET A 201 9.80 -6.03 -3.57
C MET A 201 9.51 -5.97 -5.07
N GLU A 202 8.67 -6.86 -5.60
CA GLU A 202 8.22 -6.80 -6.99
C GLU A 202 7.39 -5.53 -7.28
N GLN A 203 6.72 -4.97 -6.26
CA GLN A 203 5.89 -3.77 -6.39
C GLN A 203 6.63 -2.45 -6.17
N HIS A 204 7.83 -2.47 -5.60
CA HIS A 204 8.62 -1.25 -5.38
C HIS A 204 8.73 -0.37 -6.62
N PRO A 205 9.06 -0.89 -7.83
CA PRO A 205 9.21 -0.02 -9.00
C PRO A 205 7.93 0.76 -9.33
N THR A 206 6.76 0.13 -9.15
CA THR A 206 5.45 0.73 -9.39
C THR A 206 5.12 1.76 -8.31
N ILE A 207 5.29 1.43 -7.04
CA ILE A 207 5.04 2.34 -5.90
C ILE A 207 5.91 3.59 -6.02
N PHE A 208 7.21 3.43 -6.29
CA PHE A 208 8.10 4.57 -6.46
C PHE A 208 7.84 5.33 -7.77
N LYS A 209 7.31 4.68 -8.83
CA LYS A 209 6.84 5.40 -10.03
C LYS A 209 5.71 6.37 -9.68
N ILE A 210 4.74 5.89 -8.90
CA ILE A 210 3.61 6.71 -8.43
C ILE A 210 4.12 7.83 -7.53
N LEU A 211 5.09 7.56 -6.66
CA LEU A 211 5.73 8.58 -5.83
C LEU A 211 6.36 9.70 -6.68
N ALA A 212 7.06 9.34 -7.76
CA ALA A 212 7.74 10.29 -8.62
C ALA A 212 6.78 11.09 -9.51
N GLU A 213 5.79 10.42 -10.14
CA GLU A 213 5.00 10.97 -11.25
C GLU A 213 3.50 11.10 -10.96
N GLY A 214 3.01 10.63 -9.80
CA GLY A 214 1.59 10.63 -9.45
C GLY A 214 1.02 11.98 -9.01
N ALA A 215 -0.29 12.04 -8.76
CA ALA A 215 -0.95 13.25 -8.25
C ALA A 215 -0.46 13.60 -6.83
N GLU A 216 -0.41 14.90 -6.49
CA GLU A 216 0.13 15.34 -5.19
C GLU A 216 -0.67 14.80 -4.00
N GLU A 217 -2.00 14.74 -4.11
CA GLU A 217 -2.85 14.19 -3.04
C GLU A 217 -2.55 12.72 -2.77
N ASP A 218 -2.40 11.92 -3.82
CA ASP A 218 -2.11 10.49 -3.73
C ASP A 218 -0.70 10.26 -3.16
N VAL A 219 0.28 11.05 -3.58
CA VAL A 219 1.64 10.99 -3.05
C VAL A 219 1.69 11.40 -1.58
N ASN A 220 0.95 12.42 -1.17
CA ASN A 220 0.83 12.80 0.23
C ASN A 220 0.21 11.69 1.09
N ARG A 221 -0.78 10.96 0.56
CA ARG A 221 -1.36 9.78 1.22
C ARG A 221 -0.34 8.64 1.29
N LEU A 222 0.37 8.37 0.20
CA LEU A 222 1.39 7.33 0.13
C LEU A 222 2.53 7.60 1.12
N LEU A 223 3.02 8.83 1.22
CA LEU A 223 4.10 9.23 2.13
C LEU A 223 3.75 9.06 3.62
N ARG A 224 2.47 9.05 3.98
CA ARG A 224 2.04 8.80 5.36
C ARG A 224 2.16 7.33 5.76
N VAL A 225 2.20 6.41 4.80
CA VAL A 225 2.11 4.96 5.06
C VAL A 225 3.35 4.21 4.57
N LEU A 226 3.91 4.62 3.44
CA LEU A 226 5.06 3.96 2.80
C LEU A 226 6.29 3.82 3.70
N PRO A 227 6.72 4.85 4.49
CA PRO A 227 7.86 4.68 5.40
C PRO A 227 7.66 3.53 6.39
N TYR A 228 6.47 3.44 6.98
CA TYR A 228 6.12 2.37 7.94
C TYR A 228 6.10 1.01 7.24
N MET A 229 5.45 0.92 6.08
CA MET A 229 5.41 -0.32 5.28
C MET A 229 6.81 -0.85 4.97
N LEU A 230 7.73 0.01 4.52
CA LEU A 230 9.10 -0.39 4.18
C LEU A 230 9.88 -0.84 5.42
N ILE A 231 9.76 -0.11 6.54
CA ILE A 231 10.46 -0.41 7.79
C ILE A 231 9.99 -1.72 8.43
N ASP A 232 8.70 -2.02 8.35
CA ASP A 232 8.14 -3.22 8.97
C ASP A 232 8.43 -4.49 8.14
N SER A 233 8.50 -4.35 6.82
CA SER A 233 8.57 -5.50 5.90
C SER A 233 9.99 -5.89 5.47
N LEU A 234 10.90 -4.93 5.30
CA LEU A 234 12.21 -5.12 4.67
C LEU A 234 13.37 -5.00 5.66
N ASN A 235 14.51 -5.55 5.26
CA ASN A 235 15.76 -5.36 6.00
C ASN A 235 16.34 -3.95 5.77
N GLN A 236 17.12 -3.44 6.73
CA GLN A 236 17.77 -2.11 6.65
C GLN A 236 18.55 -1.91 5.34
N SER A 237 19.26 -2.95 4.89
CA SER A 237 20.05 -2.96 3.65
C SER A 237 19.19 -2.85 2.39
N GLU A 238 18.05 -3.53 2.34
CA GLU A 238 17.13 -3.53 1.20
C GLU A 238 16.44 -2.17 1.06
N ILE A 239 16.04 -1.58 2.19
CA ILE A 239 15.40 -0.26 2.26
C ILE A 239 16.34 0.78 1.67
N ILE A 240 17.54 0.95 2.26
CA ILE A 240 18.44 2.03 1.84
C ILE A 240 18.92 1.84 0.40
N ASN A 241 19.22 0.61 -0.02
CA ASN A 241 19.66 0.34 -1.39
C ASN A 241 18.55 0.58 -2.41
N SER A 242 17.30 0.22 -2.11
CA SER A 242 16.18 0.48 -3.01
C SER A 242 15.91 1.97 -3.15
N ILE A 243 15.89 2.69 -2.02
CA ILE A 243 15.61 4.14 -2.01
C ILE A 243 16.74 4.93 -2.70
N LEU A 244 18.00 4.57 -2.47
CA LEU A 244 19.14 5.23 -3.15
C LEU A 244 19.18 4.88 -4.64
N LYS A 245 18.84 3.64 -5.03
CA LYS A 245 18.68 3.29 -6.45
C LYS A 245 17.58 4.12 -7.11
N GLU A 246 16.46 4.31 -6.44
CA GLU A 246 15.35 5.14 -6.92
C GLU A 246 15.78 6.60 -7.10
N LEU A 247 16.43 7.18 -6.09
CA LEU A 247 16.85 8.58 -6.08
C LEU A 247 17.90 8.90 -7.15
N ILE A 248 18.84 7.97 -7.37
CA ILE A 248 20.08 8.24 -8.11
C ILE A 248 20.08 7.61 -9.50
N HIS A 249 19.59 6.38 -9.66
CA HIS A 249 19.77 5.61 -10.88
C HIS A 249 18.54 5.63 -11.81
N ARG A 250 17.33 5.81 -11.27
CA ARG A 250 16.11 5.77 -12.10
C ARG A 250 16.05 6.89 -13.14
N TYR A 251 16.65 8.04 -12.83
CA TYR A 251 16.63 9.22 -13.67
C TYR A 251 18.08 9.63 -14.06
N PRO A 252 18.72 8.95 -15.02
CA PRO A 252 20.15 9.14 -15.32
C PRO A 252 20.50 10.51 -15.93
N HIS A 253 19.52 11.22 -16.48
CA HIS A 253 19.71 12.51 -17.17
C HIS A 253 18.99 13.69 -16.51
N ARG A 254 18.31 13.47 -15.39
CA ARG A 254 17.52 14.50 -14.69
C ARG A 254 17.45 14.19 -13.20
N SER A 255 17.31 15.21 -12.36
CA SER A 255 17.03 14.99 -10.94
C SER A 255 15.69 14.27 -10.77
N HIS A 256 15.56 13.51 -9.68
CA HIS A 256 14.30 12.87 -9.32
C HIS A 256 13.19 13.94 -9.24
N PRO A 257 11.99 13.73 -9.82
CA PRO A 257 10.94 14.75 -9.85
C PRO A 257 10.51 15.25 -8.47
N ARG A 258 10.56 14.37 -7.46
CA ARG A 258 10.19 14.67 -6.06
C ARG A 258 11.26 14.16 -5.08
N PRO A 259 12.43 14.81 -4.99
CA PRO A 259 13.52 14.32 -4.13
C PRO A 259 13.15 14.48 -2.65
N ILE A 260 12.38 15.52 -2.33
CA ILE A 260 11.82 15.80 -0.99
C ILE A 260 11.07 14.59 -0.43
N ALA A 261 10.21 13.97 -1.24
CA ALA A 261 9.43 12.80 -0.84
C ALA A 261 10.33 11.62 -0.44
N ILE A 262 11.36 11.35 -1.24
CA ILE A 262 12.35 10.31 -0.97
C ILE A 262 13.12 10.60 0.31
N PHE A 263 13.59 11.83 0.49
CA PHE A 263 14.32 12.23 1.69
C PHE A 263 13.46 12.14 2.95
N SER A 264 12.14 12.39 2.88
CA SER A 264 11.25 12.19 4.03
C SER A 264 11.19 10.73 4.47
N ILE A 265 11.23 9.78 3.52
CA ILE A 265 11.32 8.34 3.82
C ILE A 265 12.67 8.02 4.48
N ILE A 266 13.78 8.55 3.93
CA ILE A 266 15.13 8.36 4.50
C ILE A 266 15.22 8.92 5.92
N HIS A 267 14.65 10.11 6.14
CA HIS A 267 14.63 10.76 7.45
C HIS A 267 13.87 9.91 8.49
N HIS A 268 12.70 9.40 8.11
CA HIS A 268 11.94 8.51 8.99
C HIS A 268 12.68 7.20 9.27
N TRP A 269 13.32 6.61 8.25
CA TRP A 269 14.13 5.40 8.42
C TRP A 269 15.30 5.61 9.40
N PHE A 270 16.06 6.70 9.27
CA PHE A 270 17.13 7.01 10.23
C PHE A 270 16.60 7.29 11.63
N SER A 271 15.45 7.95 11.77
CA SER A 271 14.81 8.16 13.07
C SER A 271 14.48 6.84 13.76
N VAL A 272 14.01 5.83 13.02
CA VAL A 272 13.77 4.49 13.57
C VAL A 272 15.10 3.79 13.84
N LEU A 273 16.08 3.91 12.93
CA LEU A 273 17.40 3.30 13.09
C LEU A 273 18.10 3.76 14.39
N HIS A 274 18.07 5.05 14.69
CA HIS A 274 18.62 5.62 15.94
C HIS A 274 17.93 5.11 17.21
N SER A 275 16.68 4.64 17.12
CA SER A 275 15.97 4.06 18.27
C SER A 275 16.24 2.56 18.46
N ARG A 276 16.77 1.88 17.44
CA ARG A 276 17.00 0.43 17.45
C ARG A 276 18.47 0.04 17.54
N GLU A 277 19.36 0.84 16.97
CA GLU A 277 20.78 0.52 16.76
C GLU A 277 21.71 1.46 17.52
N THR A 278 22.99 1.08 17.58
CA THR A 278 24.06 1.92 18.14
C THR A 278 24.51 3.00 17.15
N GLU A 279 25.08 4.09 17.67
CA GLU A 279 25.55 5.20 16.82
C GLU A 279 26.59 4.77 15.79
N SER A 280 27.47 3.81 16.12
CA SER A 280 28.47 3.29 15.19
C SER A 280 27.84 2.62 13.97
N VAL A 281 26.78 1.85 14.17
CA VAL A 281 26.05 1.20 13.06
C VAL A 281 25.37 2.25 12.17
N VAL A 282 24.80 3.30 12.77
CA VAL A 282 24.22 4.42 12.01
C VAL A 282 25.28 5.18 11.21
N LEU A 283 26.47 5.35 11.77
CA LEU A 283 27.61 5.96 11.07
C LEU A 283 28.06 5.12 9.87
N ASP A 284 28.16 3.80 10.01
CA ASP A 284 28.51 2.91 8.91
C ASP A 284 27.48 3.00 7.77
N TRP A 285 26.18 2.98 8.09
CA TRP A 285 25.12 3.20 7.11
C TRP A 285 25.20 4.57 6.44
N THR A 286 25.59 5.60 7.20
CA THR A 286 25.78 6.95 6.66
C THR A 286 26.92 6.98 5.65
N LEU A 287 28.07 6.41 5.98
CA LEU A 287 29.24 6.38 5.09
C LEU A 287 28.96 5.57 3.82
N ASN A 288 28.35 4.39 3.95
CA ASN A 288 27.95 3.56 2.81
C ASN A 288 26.91 4.25 1.91
N GLY A 289 25.97 4.99 2.50
CA GLY A 289 25.00 5.79 1.76
C GLY A 289 25.64 6.96 1.02
N LEU A 290 26.64 7.62 1.64
CA LEU A 290 27.37 8.72 1.02
C LEU A 290 28.13 8.29 -0.24
N ASP A 291 28.73 7.10 -0.22
CA ASP A 291 29.42 6.53 -1.38
C ASP A 291 28.49 6.31 -2.58
N SER A 292 27.18 6.21 -2.36
CA SER A 292 26.21 6.11 -3.46
C SER A 292 26.01 7.44 -4.20
N PHE A 293 26.26 8.58 -3.56
CA PHE A 293 26.09 9.90 -4.20
C PHE A 293 27.18 10.23 -5.22
N LYS A 294 28.23 9.40 -5.35
CA LYS A 294 29.23 9.55 -6.43
C LYS A 294 28.62 9.53 -7.84
N TYR A 295 27.44 8.92 -8.02
CA TYR A 295 26.75 8.86 -9.31
C TYR A 295 25.88 10.11 -9.60
N VAL A 296 25.68 10.99 -8.62
CA VAL A 296 25.05 12.30 -8.87
C VAL A 296 26.09 13.16 -9.57
N THR A 297 25.80 13.72 -10.74
CA THR A 297 26.78 14.48 -11.56
C THR A 297 26.76 15.98 -11.30
N ASP A 298 25.60 16.56 -11.03
CA ASP A 298 25.44 17.99 -10.73
C ASP A 298 25.89 18.31 -9.29
N ALA A 299 26.84 19.23 -9.14
CA ALA A 299 27.39 19.66 -7.86
C ALA A 299 26.35 20.34 -6.94
N ALA A 300 25.39 21.07 -7.49
CA ALA A 300 24.35 21.73 -6.69
C ALA A 300 23.36 20.71 -6.11
N VAL A 301 22.92 19.76 -6.94
CA VAL A 301 22.05 18.64 -6.52
C VAL A 301 22.78 17.75 -5.52
N PHE A 302 24.06 17.47 -5.74
CA PHE A 302 24.91 16.73 -4.80
C PHE A 302 24.93 17.40 -3.42
N ARG A 303 25.21 18.71 -3.34
CA ARG A 303 25.23 19.44 -2.06
C ARG A 303 23.89 19.39 -1.35
N PHE A 304 22.78 19.52 -2.09
CA PHE A 304 21.44 19.38 -1.52
C PHE A 304 21.19 17.97 -0.97
N TYR A 305 21.47 16.93 -1.77
CA TYR A 305 21.23 15.54 -1.40
C TYR A 305 22.06 15.12 -0.19
N VAL A 306 23.36 15.46 -0.19
CA VAL A 306 24.26 15.18 0.94
C VAL A 306 23.81 15.94 2.18
N SER A 307 23.46 17.22 2.08
CA SER A 307 23.00 17.99 3.25
C SER A 307 21.71 17.41 3.84
N ALA A 308 20.73 17.04 3.01
CA ALA A 308 19.49 16.40 3.45
C ALA A 308 19.72 15.02 4.07
N PHE A 309 20.62 14.23 3.47
CA PHE A 309 21.01 12.91 3.98
C PHE A 309 21.73 13.00 5.33
N LEU A 310 22.69 13.92 5.47
CA LEU A 310 23.45 14.13 6.70
C LEU A 310 22.58 14.66 7.85
N CYS A 311 21.61 15.54 7.55
CA CYS A 311 20.63 15.94 8.57
C CYS A 311 19.78 14.74 9.00
N SER A 312 19.39 13.88 8.06
CA SER A 312 18.62 12.67 8.37
C SER A 312 19.37 11.70 9.27
N SER A 313 20.68 11.54 9.08
CA SER A 313 21.49 10.62 9.89
C SER A 313 22.05 11.24 11.18
N ALA A 314 21.87 12.53 11.41
CA ALA A 314 22.44 13.22 12.58
C ALA A 314 21.78 12.74 13.89
N PRO A 315 22.57 12.39 14.93
CA PRO A 315 22.04 11.98 16.22
C PRO A 315 21.54 13.19 17.04
N ASN A 316 22.07 14.38 16.77
CA ASN A 316 21.65 15.60 17.46
C ASN A 316 20.29 16.08 16.90
N PRO A 317 19.23 16.15 17.73
CA PRO A 317 17.90 16.57 17.28
C PRO A 317 17.88 17.95 16.61
N SER A 318 18.77 18.87 17.01
CA SER A 318 18.83 20.21 16.42
C SER A 318 19.32 20.19 14.98
N ILE A 319 20.25 19.28 14.67
CA ILE A 319 20.78 19.07 13.32
C ILE A 319 19.81 18.21 12.52
N ALA A 320 19.17 17.24 13.14
CA ALA A 320 18.11 16.45 12.51
C ALA A 320 16.93 17.34 12.07
N ASN A 321 16.49 18.26 12.90
CA ASN A 321 15.39 19.19 12.58
C ASN A 321 15.73 20.18 11.46
N LEU A 322 17.02 20.42 11.19
CA LEU A 322 17.46 21.23 10.06
C LEU A 322 17.04 20.60 8.71
N PHE A 323 16.78 19.28 8.70
CA PHE A 323 16.22 18.57 7.56
C PHE A 323 15.00 19.28 6.95
N TYR A 324 14.02 19.66 7.79
CA TYR A 324 12.79 20.31 7.32
C TYR A 324 13.06 21.67 6.67
N VAL A 325 14.08 22.39 7.12
CA VAL A 325 14.50 23.68 6.55
C VAL A 325 15.19 23.47 5.21
N ILE A 326 16.08 22.48 5.11
CA ILE A 326 16.82 22.18 3.88
C ILE A 326 15.86 21.68 2.79
N VAL A 327 14.89 20.85 3.16
CA VAL A 327 13.95 20.23 2.23
C VAL A 327 12.83 21.19 1.81
N GLY A 328 12.38 22.08 2.69
CA GLY A 328 11.32 23.06 2.42
C GLY A 328 11.76 24.31 1.66
N ARG A 329 13.05 24.46 1.34
CA ARG A 329 13.57 25.67 0.69
C ARG A 329 13.27 25.74 -0.80
N ARG A 330 13.21 26.96 -1.33
CA ARG A 330 13.23 27.21 -2.78
C ARG A 330 14.66 27.10 -3.33
N PRO A 331 14.86 26.62 -4.57
CA PRO A 331 16.19 26.34 -5.15
C PRO A 331 17.04 27.59 -5.45
N GLU A 332 16.54 28.80 -5.20
CA GLU A 332 17.15 30.06 -5.64
C GLU A 332 18.33 30.55 -4.76
N ALA A 333 18.53 29.98 -3.57
CA ALA A 333 19.53 30.46 -2.59
C ALA A 333 20.79 29.56 -2.52
N THR A 334 21.68 29.65 -3.52
CA THR A 334 22.90 28.83 -3.62
C THR A 334 23.93 29.08 -2.50
N TRP A 335 23.98 30.28 -1.93
CA TRP A 335 24.88 30.61 -0.81
C TRP A 335 24.49 29.89 0.49
N LEU A 336 23.18 29.71 0.71
CA LEU A 336 22.63 29.04 1.88
C LEU A 336 22.93 27.53 1.83
N ASP A 337 22.92 26.96 0.63
CA ASP A 337 23.28 25.55 0.41
C ASP A 337 24.74 25.27 0.73
N ASN A 338 25.63 26.21 0.40
CA ASN A 338 27.03 26.10 0.76
C ASN A 338 27.21 26.15 2.27
N TYR A 339 26.49 27.05 2.96
CA TYR A 339 26.56 27.15 4.42
C TYR A 339 26.06 25.88 5.11
N TRP A 340 24.89 25.37 4.73
CA TRP A 340 24.33 24.15 5.31
C TRP A 340 25.16 22.91 4.98
N PHE A 341 25.71 22.83 3.78
CA PHE A 341 26.63 21.78 3.41
C PHE A 341 27.87 21.78 4.31
N THR A 342 28.55 22.91 4.47
CA THR A 342 29.72 23.02 5.37
C THR A 342 29.35 22.68 6.81
N PHE A 343 28.21 23.14 7.30
CA PHE A 343 27.75 22.87 8.66
C PHE A 343 27.47 21.38 8.91
N THR A 344 26.71 20.74 8.02
CA THR A 344 26.32 19.33 8.14
C THR A 344 27.53 18.40 7.97
N VAL A 345 28.43 18.70 7.04
CA VAL A 345 29.68 17.95 6.86
C VAL A 345 30.59 18.10 8.08
N ARG A 346 30.70 19.30 8.66
CA ARG A 346 31.48 19.53 9.89
C ARG A 346 30.94 18.68 11.04
N SER A 347 29.61 18.61 11.17
CA SER A 347 28.98 17.76 12.19
C SER A 347 29.30 16.29 12.01
N LEU A 348 29.41 15.79 10.77
CA LEU A 348 29.81 14.41 10.51
C LEU A 348 31.29 14.18 10.86
N LEU A 349 32.18 15.07 10.43
CA LEU A 349 33.62 14.92 10.64
C LEU A 349 34.04 14.88 12.12
N LEU A 350 33.33 15.62 12.98
CA LEU A 350 33.55 15.57 14.44
C LEU A 350 33.28 14.18 15.04
N ARG A 351 32.54 13.33 14.33
CA ARG A 351 32.17 11.96 14.75
C ARG A 351 33.06 10.88 14.12
N LEU A 352 33.96 11.27 13.22
CA LEU A 352 34.84 10.35 12.49
C LEU A 352 36.28 10.42 13.02
N ASP A 353 37.01 9.31 12.89
CA ASP A 353 38.44 9.22 13.13
C ASP A 353 39.24 9.88 12.00
N ASP A 354 40.49 10.28 12.28
CA ASP A 354 41.33 11.05 11.34
C ASP A 354 41.56 10.33 9.99
N GLU A 355 41.68 9.00 9.99
CA GLU A 355 41.79 8.20 8.77
C GLU A 355 40.51 8.29 7.92
N ALA A 356 39.34 8.17 8.55
CA ALA A 356 38.04 8.25 7.87
C ALA A 356 37.76 9.66 7.32
N ARG A 357 38.19 10.71 8.03
CA ARG A 357 38.07 12.12 7.58
C ARG A 357 38.82 12.33 6.26
N SER A 358 40.05 11.83 6.15
CA SER A 358 40.87 11.96 4.95
C SER A 358 40.29 11.22 3.73
N LYS A 359 39.73 10.02 3.97
CA LYS A 359 39.06 9.21 2.95
C LYS A 359 37.75 9.86 2.47
N LEU A 360 36.97 10.43 3.38
CA LEU A 360 35.67 11.03 3.07
C LEU A 360 35.79 12.23 2.12
N ARG A 361 36.73 13.13 2.38
CA ARG A 361 36.97 14.29 1.50
C ARG A 361 37.29 13.83 0.08
N THR A 362 38.22 12.87 -0.04
CA THR A 362 38.63 12.31 -1.32
C THR A 362 37.44 11.64 -2.03
N SER A 363 36.59 10.90 -1.30
CA SER A 363 35.38 10.27 -1.85
C SER A 363 34.37 11.30 -2.37
N MET A 364 34.13 12.39 -1.63
CA MET A 364 33.17 13.44 -2.02
C MET A 364 33.62 14.30 -3.21
N GLU A 365 34.93 14.40 -3.45
CA GLU A 365 35.50 15.06 -4.64
C GLU A 365 35.28 14.24 -5.92
N LYS A 366 35.11 12.93 -5.79
CA LYS A 366 35.01 11.99 -6.91
C LYS A 366 33.56 11.78 -7.35
N TYR A 367 33.37 11.61 -8.65
CA TYR A 367 32.07 11.27 -9.24
C TYR A 367 32.20 10.36 -10.45
N ILE A 368 31.16 9.58 -10.72
CA ILE A 368 31.14 8.62 -11.81
C ILE A 368 30.15 9.09 -12.87
N LYS A 369 30.61 9.23 -14.11
CA LYS A 369 29.77 9.49 -15.28
C LYS A 369 30.11 8.47 -16.36
N ASN A 370 29.12 7.72 -16.83
CA ASN A 370 29.29 6.68 -17.85
C ASN A 370 30.36 5.63 -17.51
N GLY A 371 30.50 5.27 -16.23
CA GLY A 371 31.49 4.28 -15.76
C GLY A 371 32.92 4.81 -15.63
N VAL A 372 33.16 6.10 -15.91
CA VAL A 372 34.47 6.75 -15.74
C VAL A 372 34.42 7.65 -14.51
N GLU A 373 35.48 7.60 -13.70
CA GLU A 373 35.67 8.42 -12.51
C GLU A 373 36.27 9.78 -12.88
N TYR A 374 35.65 10.84 -12.38
CA TYR A 374 36.05 12.24 -12.56
C TYR A 374 36.16 12.90 -11.19
N SER A 375 36.97 13.94 -11.08
CA SER A 375 37.06 14.77 -9.88
C SER A 375 36.44 16.14 -10.15
N ASP A 376 35.62 16.61 -9.21
CA ASP A 376 35.02 17.94 -9.24
C ASP A 376 35.21 18.64 -7.88
N ALA A 377 36.15 19.58 -7.86
CA ALA A 377 36.44 20.40 -6.68
C ALA A 377 35.27 21.32 -6.30
N GLU A 378 34.30 21.57 -7.18
CA GLU A 378 33.13 22.37 -6.85
C GLU A 378 32.20 21.66 -5.85
N ARG A 379 32.20 20.32 -5.80
CA ARG A 379 31.38 19.54 -4.87
C ARG A 379 31.72 19.79 -3.41
N VAL A 380 33.02 19.90 -3.16
CA VAL A 380 33.60 20.13 -1.84
C VAL A 380 34.02 21.59 -1.65
N ARG A 381 33.49 22.51 -2.49
CA ARG A 381 33.71 23.94 -2.30
C ARG A 381 33.22 24.31 -0.88
N ASN A 382 34.12 24.80 -0.05
CA ASN A 382 33.92 25.09 1.39
C ASN A 382 33.84 23.84 2.29
N TYR A 383 34.54 22.76 1.95
CA TYR A 383 34.74 21.63 2.87
C TYR A 383 35.36 22.13 4.17
N PRO A 384 34.77 21.83 5.34
CA PRO A 384 35.29 22.30 6.60
C PRO A 384 36.63 21.63 6.92
N THR A 385 37.63 22.45 7.25
CA THR A 385 38.86 22.01 7.90
C THR A 385 38.62 21.96 9.40
N ILE A 386 38.90 20.81 10.03
CA ILE A 386 38.79 20.60 11.49
C ILE A 386 40.18 20.55 12.09
#